data_AF-A0A447P1U3-F1
#
_entry.id   AF-A0A447P1U3-F1
#
_cell.length_a   1.000
_cell.length_b   1.000
_cell.length_c   1.000
_cell.angle_alpha   90.00
_cell.angle_beta   90.00
_cell.angle_gamma   90.00
#
_symmetry.space_group_name_H-M   'P 1'
#
loop_
_entity.id
_entity.type
_entity.pdbx_description
1 polymer ?
#
loop_
_entity_poly.entity_id
_entity_poly.type
_entity_poly.pdbx_seq_one_letter_code
_entity_poly.pdbx_strand_id
1 'polypeptide(L)' 'MTLRKILAMSCLLLPIMACAHNLEVNQRVPPVGIADRGELTLNKDEFSYKNWNSALLAGKVRVLLHIAGRTSAKEKTPR' A
#
# COMPACT_ATOMS: atom_id res chain seq x y z
N MET A 1 -19.14 -5.98 -39.05
CA MET A 1 -17.90 -5.16 -39.01
C MET A 1 -17.97 -3.97 -38.05
N THR A 2 -19.15 -3.45 -37.73
CA THR A 2 -19.37 -2.31 -36.82
C THR A 2 -19.35 -2.68 -35.34
N LEU A 3 -19.99 -3.79 -34.93
CA LEU A 3 -20.07 -4.20 -33.51
C LEU A 3 -18.69 -4.44 -32.87
N ARG A 4 -17.79 -5.12 -33.59
CA ARG A 4 -16.43 -5.41 -33.13
C ARG A 4 -15.59 -4.15 -32.96
N LYS A 5 -15.82 -3.12 -33.79
CA LYS A 5 -15.16 -1.81 -33.69
C LYS A 5 -15.69 -1.01 -32.51
N ILE A 6 -17.01 -1.04 -32.27
CA ILE A 6 -17.64 -0.39 -31.11
C ILE A 6 -17.15 -1.01 -29.80
N LEU A 7 -17.08 -2.34 -29.74
CA LEU A 7 -16.56 -3.05 -28.56
C LEU A 7 -15.08 -2.75 -28.29
N ALA A 8 -14.25 -2.71 -29.34
CA ALA A 8 -12.86 -2.31 -29.21
C ALA A 8 -12.76 -0.86 -28.69
N MET A 9 -13.56 0.05 -29.24
CA MET A 9 -13.58 1.46 -28.83
C MET A 9 -14.01 1.63 -27.36
N SER A 10 -15.00 0.85 -26.88
CA SER A 10 -15.42 0.90 -25.48
C SER A 10 -14.34 0.39 -24.54
N CYS A 11 -13.61 -0.66 -24.90
CA CYS A 11 -12.51 -1.18 -24.09
C CYS A 11 -11.35 -0.18 -23.97
N LEU A 12 -11.08 0.62 -25.00
CA LEU A 12 -10.05 1.66 -24.96
C LEU A 12 -10.42 2.83 -24.01
N LEU A 13 -11.70 3.03 -23.70
CA LEU A 13 -12.19 4.13 -22.85
C LEU A 13 -12.28 3.75 -21.35
N LEU A 14 -12.16 2.46 -21.00
CA LEU A 14 -12.20 1.95 -19.62
C LEU A 14 -11.14 2.56 -18.67
N PRO A 15 -9.89 2.85 -19.08
CA PRO A 15 -8.87 3.38 -18.17
C PRO A 15 -9.24 4.75 -17.58
N ILE A 16 -10.13 5.49 -18.23
CA ILE A 16 -10.54 6.85 -17.81
C ILE A 16 -11.41 6.79 -16.55
N MET A 17 -12.04 5.64 -16.26
CA MET A 17 -12.87 5.46 -15.06
C MET A 17 -12.09 4.93 -13.85
N ALA A 18 -10.76 4.74 -13.97
CA ALA A 18 -9.93 4.33 -12.85
C ALA A 18 -9.69 5.52 -11.91
N CYS A 19 -10.64 5.77 -11.00
CA CYS A 19 -10.47 6.71 -9.91
C CYS A 19 -9.50 6.10 -8.89
N ALA A 20 -8.25 6.60 -8.83
CA ALA A 20 -7.39 6.35 -7.69
C ALA A 20 -8.08 6.95 -6.45
N HIS A 21 -8.31 6.14 -5.41
CA HIS A 21 -8.93 6.60 -4.17
C HIS A 21 -7.98 7.61 -3.52
N ASN A 22 -8.26 8.90 -3.69
CA ASN A 22 -7.44 9.97 -3.15
C ASN A 22 -7.75 10.11 -1.65
N LEU A 23 -6.71 10.42 -0.87
CA LEU A 23 -6.90 10.79 0.53
C LEU A 23 -7.61 12.14 0.57
N GLU A 24 -8.77 12.20 1.22
CA GLU A 24 -9.52 13.43 1.41
C GLU A 24 -9.10 14.13 2.71
N VAL A 25 -9.03 15.45 2.67
CA VAL A 25 -8.73 16.27 3.84
C VAL A 25 -9.88 16.13 4.85
N ASN A 26 -9.55 16.01 6.14
CA ASN A 26 -10.48 15.78 7.25
C ASN A 26 -11.21 14.43 7.23
N GLN A 27 -10.86 13.51 6.33
CA GLN A 27 -11.34 12.13 6.38
C GLN A 27 -10.33 11.23 7.07
N ARG A 28 -10.83 10.16 7.69
CA ARG A 28 -9.97 9.14 8.29
C ARG A 28 -9.26 8.35 7.18
N VAL A 29 -7.95 8.24 7.28
CA VAL A 29 -7.16 7.38 6.39
C VAL A 29 -7.58 5.92 6.59
N PRO A 30 -7.77 5.13 5.51
CA PRO A 30 -8.05 3.70 5.62
C PRO A 30 -7.01 2.98 6.48
N PRO A 31 -7.43 2.04 7.35
CA PRO A 31 -6.50 1.29 8.17
C PRO A 31 -5.64 0.37 7.29
N VAL A 32 -4.34 0.29 7.59
CA VAL A 32 -3.37 -0.55 6.88
C VAL A 32 -2.78 -1.52 7.90
N GLY A 33 -2.83 -2.81 7.58
CA GLY A 33 -2.26 -3.88 8.37
C GLY A 33 -1.13 -4.57 7.61
N ILE A 34 0.01 -4.78 8.28
CA ILE A 34 1.12 -5.58 7.79
C ILE A 34 1.23 -6.80 8.70
N ALA A 35 0.75 -7.94 8.20
CA ALA A 35 0.72 -9.19 8.95
C ALA A 35 2.07 -9.92 8.97
N ASP A 36 2.91 -9.72 7.96
CA ASP A 36 4.24 -10.31 7.88
C ASP A 36 5.31 -9.23 8.00
N ARG A 37 6.25 -9.39 8.94
CA ARG A 37 7.35 -8.45 9.21
C ARG A 37 6.92 -6.97 9.34
N GLY A 38 5.82 -6.70 10.04
CA GLY A 38 5.26 -5.34 10.18
C GLY A 38 6.13 -4.39 11.00
N GLU A 39 6.22 -4.62 12.31
CA GLU A 39 7.01 -3.82 13.24
C GLU A 39 8.28 -4.58 13.61
N LEU A 40 9.44 -3.94 13.41
CA LEU A 40 10.73 -4.46 13.85
C LEU A 40 10.99 -4.03 15.30
N THR A 41 11.13 -5.01 16.20
CA THR A 41 11.54 -4.79 17.58
C THR A 41 12.95 -5.34 17.77
N LEU A 42 13.85 -4.51 18.31
CA LEU A 42 15.20 -4.92 18.69
C LEU A 42 15.24 -5.08 20.22
N ASN A 43 15.43 -6.31 20.70
CA ASN A 43 15.57 -6.62 22.12
C ASN A 43 16.91 -7.31 22.36
N LYS A 44 17.83 -6.66 23.07
CA LYS A 44 19.14 -7.25 23.45
C LYS A 44 19.85 -7.93 22.26
N ASP A 45 19.97 -7.19 21.15
CA ASP A 45 20.56 -7.63 19.88
C ASP A 45 19.78 -8.68 19.09
N GLU A 46 18.60 -9.09 19.57
CA GLU A 46 17.69 -9.98 18.82
C GLU A 46 16.62 -9.16 18.07
N PHE A 47 16.55 -9.38 16.75
CA PHE A 47 15.48 -8.83 15.92
C PHE A 47 14.25 -9.71 15.99
N SER A 48 13.11 -9.11 16.34
CA SER A 48 11.81 -9.76 16.28
C SER A 48 10.83 -8.93 15.47
N TYR A 49 9.88 -9.60 14.84
CA TYR A 49 8.84 -8.96 14.06
C TYR A 49 7.49 -9.14 14.72
N LYS A 50 6.67 -8.09 14.65
CA LYS A 50 5.27 -8.13 15.10
C LYS A 50 4.35 -7.65 14.01
N ASN A 51 3.09 -8.10 14.07
CA ASN A 51 2.04 -7.57 13.20
C ASN A 51 1.88 -6.08 13.50
N TRP A 52 1.81 -5.28 12.44
CA TRP A 52 1.65 -3.84 12.56
C TRP A 52 0.30 -3.42 11.98
N ASN A 53 -0.42 -2.53 12.65
CA ASN A 53 -1.70 -2.03 12.17
C ASN A 53 -1.87 -0.54 12.50
N SER A 54 -2.16 0.29 11.49
CA SER A 54 -2.34 1.73 11.67
C SER A 54 -3.54 2.09 12.55
N ALA A 55 -4.55 1.21 12.65
CA ALA A 55 -5.70 1.41 13.54
C ALA A 55 -5.32 1.39 15.03
N LEU A 56 -4.23 0.70 15.40
CA LEU A 56 -3.73 0.63 16.79
C LEU A 56 -2.97 1.90 17.20
N LEU A 57 -2.72 2.83 16.26
CA LEU A 57 -1.85 3.99 16.46
C LEU A 57 -2.61 5.29 16.75
N ALA A 58 -3.87 5.19 17.17
CA ALA A 58 -4.72 6.35 17.47
C ALA A 58 -4.10 7.25 18.56
N GLY A 59 -4.40 8.56 18.48
CA GLY A 59 -4.01 9.53 19.50
C GLY A 59 -2.61 10.15 19.37
N LYS A 60 -1.83 9.80 18.33
CA LYS A 60 -0.53 10.44 18.04
C LYS A 60 -0.43 10.83 16.56
N VAL A 61 0.18 11.98 16.29
CA VAL A 61 0.53 12.40 14.92
C VAL A 61 1.72 11.59 14.43
N ARG A 62 1.62 11.02 13.23
CA ARG A 62 2.66 10.16 12.63
C ARG A 62 2.81 10.46 11.15
N VAL A 63 4.03 10.29 10.64
CA VAL A 63 4.32 10.35 9.20
C VAL A 63 4.36 8.92 8.67
N LEU A 64 3.54 8.63 7.66
CA LEU A 64 3.49 7.33 6.98
C LEU A 64 4.08 7.51 5.59
N LEU A 65 5.23 6.87 5.34
CA LEU A 65 5.91 6.93 4.04
C LEU A 65 5.72 5.61 3.31
N HIS A 66 4.94 5.64 2.22
CA HIS A 66 4.76 4.48 1.36
C HIS A 66 5.77 4.53 0.22
N ILE A 67 6.80 3.68 0.29
CA ILE A 67 7.83 3.56 -0.75
C ILE A 67 7.61 2.25 -1.48
N ALA A 68 7.41 2.30 -2.80
CA ALA A 68 7.44 1.09 -3.61
C ALA A 68 8.86 0.48 -3.56
N GLY A 69 8.97 -0.73 -3.00
CA GLY A 69 10.25 -1.44 -2.94
C GLY A 69 10.77 -1.74 -4.34
N ARG A 70 12.02 -1.35 -4.63
CA ARG A 70 12.73 -1.81 -5.83
C ARG A 70 13.31 -3.19 -5.55
N THR A 71 13.13 -4.16 -6.45
CA THR A 71 13.59 -5.55 -6.30
C THR A 71 15.08 -5.65 -5.90
N SER A 72 15.93 -4.75 -6.43
CA SER A 72 17.36 -4.67 -6.09
C SER A 72 17.64 -4.42 -4.60
N ALA A 73 16.74 -3.79 -3.85
CA ALA A 73 16.91 -3.58 -2.41
C ALA A 73 16.50 -4.80 -1.57
N LYS A 74 15.66 -5.70 -2.11
CA LYS A 74 15.17 -6.89 -1.41
C LYS A 74 16.22 -7.99 -1.28
N GLU A 75 17.20 -8.01 -2.19
CA GLU A 75 18.25 -9.02 -2.27
C GLU A 75 19.35 -8.84 -1.20
N LYS A 76 19.52 -7.61 -0.68
CA LYS A 76 20.60 -7.27 0.26
C LYS A 76 20.19 -7.32 1.73
N THR A 77 18.93 -7.64 2.03
CA THR A 77 18.43 -7.75 3.41
C THR A 77 18.54 -9.22 3.86
N PRO A 78 19.23 -9.52 4.97
CA PRO A 78 19.33 -10.90 5.46
C PRO A 78 17.92 -11.48 5.69
N ARG A 79 17.71 -12.73 5.24
CA ARG A 79 16.45 -13.46 5.48
C ARG A 79 16.23 -13.68 6.96
#